data_AF-A0AAJ6KU40-F1
#
_entry.id   AF-A0AAJ6KU40-F1
#
_cell.length_a   1.000
_cell.length_b   1.000
_cell.length_c   1.000
_cell.angle_alpha   90.00
_cell.angle_beta   90.00
_cell.angle_gamma   90.00
#
_symmetry.space_group_name_H-M   'P 1'
#
loop_
_entity.id
_entity.type
_entity.pdbx_description
1 polymer ?
#
loop_
_entity_poly.entity_id
_entity_poly.type
_entity_poly.pdbx_seq_one_letter_code
_entity_poly.pdbx_strand_id
1 'polypeptide(L)'
;MNKDYPELQQFLAGYFNQDWVDDHKSANDVIDFFISESSEETMTIVLSELEKLVSAKKTEQDLQDFLLSDIGCYYYYPNEWSDGETWLNHVALVLKNAIK
;
A
#
# COMPACT_ATOMS: atom_id res chain seq x y z
N MET A 1 -16.16 0.83 -0.33
CA MET A 1 -15.21 1.71 0.37
C MET A 1 -15.00 1.17 1.77
N ASN A 2 -13.75 0.83 2.08
CA ASN A 2 -13.28 0.34 3.35
C ASN A 2 -13.44 1.46 4.38
N LYS A 3 -14.08 1.16 5.51
CA LYS A 3 -14.35 2.16 6.56
C LYS A 3 -13.20 2.32 7.53
N ASP A 4 -12.34 1.30 7.64
CA ASP A 4 -11.23 1.26 8.57
C ASP A 4 -9.93 1.79 8.00
N TYR A 5 -9.81 1.77 6.66
CA TYR A 5 -8.61 2.11 5.89
C TYR A 5 -8.96 2.86 4.57
N PRO A 6 -9.73 3.96 4.62
CA PRO A 6 -10.17 4.66 3.41
C PRO A 6 -9.02 5.21 2.55
N GLU A 7 -8.02 5.88 3.13
CA GLU A 7 -6.93 6.49 2.36
C GLU A 7 -5.93 5.43 1.87
N LEU A 8 -5.64 4.43 2.71
CA LEU A 8 -4.84 3.27 2.31
C LEU A 8 -5.53 2.51 1.17
N GLN A 9 -6.87 2.41 1.16
CA GLN A 9 -7.59 1.84 0.03
C GLN A 9 -7.42 2.69 -1.23
N GLN A 10 -7.56 4.02 -1.15
CA GLN A 10 -7.35 4.88 -2.30
C GLN A 10 -5.94 4.73 -2.87
N PHE A 11 -4.93 4.70 -2.01
CA PHE A 11 -3.56 4.44 -2.41
C PHE A 11 -3.41 3.07 -3.09
N LEU A 12 -3.76 1.98 -2.39
CA LEU A 12 -3.49 0.62 -2.87
C LEU A 12 -4.38 0.19 -4.05
N ALA A 13 -5.63 0.63 -4.12
CA ALA A 13 -6.53 0.26 -5.22
C ALA A 13 -6.47 1.25 -6.40
N GLY A 14 -6.15 2.52 -6.13
CA GLY A 14 -6.05 3.57 -7.14
C GLY A 14 -4.72 3.55 -7.88
N TYR A 15 -3.61 3.47 -7.14
CA TYR A 15 -2.27 3.52 -7.74
C TYR A 15 -1.78 2.14 -8.19
N PHE A 16 -2.04 1.09 -7.43
CA PHE A 16 -1.85 -0.30 -7.89
C PHE A 16 -3.14 -0.86 -8.52
N ASN A 17 -3.69 -0.15 -9.51
CA ASN A 17 -4.85 -0.59 -10.29
C ASN A 17 -4.48 -1.66 -11.34
N GLN A 18 -5.43 -2.24 -12.08
CA GLN A 18 -5.15 -3.32 -13.06
C GLN A 18 -4.06 -3.01 -14.09
N ASP A 19 -3.95 -1.75 -14.48
CA ASP A 19 -3.11 -1.29 -15.58
C ASP A 19 -1.81 -0.65 -15.07
N TRP A 20 -1.51 -0.73 -13.75
CA TRP A 20 -0.34 -0.07 -13.15
C TRP A 20 0.99 -0.40 -13.84
N VAL A 21 1.09 -1.62 -14.40
CA VAL A 21 2.26 -2.13 -15.12
C VAL A 21 2.49 -1.47 -16.48
N ASP A 22 1.47 -0.84 -17.06
CA ASP A 22 1.57 -0.13 -18.34
C ASP A 22 2.23 1.25 -18.14
N ASP A 23 1.98 1.88 -16.99
CA ASP A 23 2.47 3.22 -16.64
C ASP A 23 3.78 3.19 -15.84
N HIS A 24 4.04 2.12 -15.08
CA HIS A 24 5.15 2.02 -14.13
C HIS A 24 5.95 0.73 -14.30
N LYS A 25 7.29 0.81 -14.18
CA LYS A 25 8.16 -0.36 -14.39
C LYS A 25 8.31 -1.21 -13.14
N SER A 26 8.00 -0.68 -11.98
CA SER A 26 8.18 -1.34 -10.69
C SER A 26 7.13 -0.88 -9.68
N ALA A 27 6.91 -1.68 -8.63
CA ALA A 27 6.06 -1.26 -7.51
C ALA A 27 6.61 -0.02 -6.79
N ASN A 28 7.94 0.16 -6.75
CA ASN A 28 8.54 1.36 -6.19
C ASN A 28 8.24 2.61 -7.04
N ASP A 29 8.18 2.49 -8.36
CA ASP A 29 7.81 3.61 -9.24
C ASP A 29 6.38 4.08 -8.96
N VAL A 30 5.47 3.16 -8.62
CA VAL A 30 4.09 3.47 -8.21
C VAL A 30 4.07 4.21 -6.86
N ILE A 31 4.88 3.77 -5.90
CA ILE A 31 5.01 4.43 -4.58
C ILE A 31 5.59 5.83 -4.75
N ASP A 32 6.64 5.99 -5.56
CA ASP A 32 7.27 7.27 -5.85
C ASP A 32 6.29 8.22 -6.55
N PHE A 33 5.47 7.70 -7.47
CA PHE A 33 4.42 8.47 -8.12
C PHE A 33 3.36 8.95 -7.13
N PHE A 34 2.87 8.06 -6.25
CA PHE A 34 1.96 8.43 -5.17
C PHE A 34 2.52 9.54 -4.29
N ILE A 35 3.79 9.43 -3.87
CA ILE A 35 4.47 10.45 -3.05
C ILE A 35 4.55 11.79 -3.78
N SER A 36 4.79 11.77 -5.09
CA SER A 36 4.94 13.00 -5.88
C SER A 36 3.64 13.79 -6.06
N GLU A 37 2.49 13.09 -6.11
CA GLU A 37 1.16 13.69 -6.33
C GLU A 37 0.41 13.97 -5.02
N SER A 38 0.81 13.34 -3.91
CA SER A 38 0.09 13.41 -2.65
C SER A 38 0.53 14.55 -1.76
N SER A 39 -0.41 15.09 -0.98
CA SER A 39 -0.11 16.01 0.10
C SER A 39 0.55 15.28 1.28
N GLU A 40 1.33 16.00 2.08
CA GLU A 40 1.92 15.47 3.32
C GLU A 40 0.84 14.98 4.31
N GLU A 41 -0.31 15.66 4.35
CA GLU A 41 -1.48 15.24 5.14
C GLU A 41 -1.99 13.87 4.68
N THR A 42 -2.21 13.69 3.38
CA THR A 42 -2.63 12.41 2.78
C THR A 42 -1.63 11.30 3.09
N MET A 43 -0.33 11.55 2.88
CA MET A 43 0.72 10.56 3.17
C MET A 43 0.74 10.17 4.65
N THR A 44 0.51 11.12 5.55
CA THR A 44 0.44 10.88 6.99
C THR A 44 -0.75 10.00 7.37
N ILE A 45 -1.91 10.20 6.74
CA ILE A 45 -3.10 9.36 6.99
C ILE A 45 -2.87 7.94 6.45
N VAL A 46 -2.37 7.80 5.22
CA VAL A 46 -2.03 6.49 4.63
C VAL A 46 -1.04 5.74 5.52
N LEU A 47 0.01 6.42 6.00
CA LEU A 47 0.99 5.82 6.89
C LEU A 47 0.36 5.31 8.18
N SER A 48 -0.49 6.12 8.82
CA SER A 48 -1.21 5.74 10.06
C SER A 48 -2.12 4.52 9.85
N GLU A 49 -2.86 4.48 8.74
CA GLU A 49 -3.73 3.36 8.38
C GLU A 49 -2.94 2.09 8.08
N LEU A 50 -1.78 2.22 7.43
CA LEU A 50 -0.88 1.12 7.14
C LEU A 50 -0.27 0.54 8.42
N GLU A 51 0.20 1.40 9.34
CA GLU A 51 0.72 0.97 10.64
C GLU A 51 -0.35 0.27 11.49
N LYS A 52 -1.60 0.75 11.42
CA LYS A 52 -2.76 0.08 12.04
C LYS A 52 -2.97 -1.31 11.45
N LEU A 53 -2.89 -1.48 10.12
CA LEU A 53 -3.05 -2.78 9.46
C LEU A 53 -1.94 -3.76 9.86
N VAL A 54 -0.68 -3.33 9.83
CA VAL A 54 0.47 -4.15 10.28
C VAL A 54 0.31 -4.55 11.75
N SER A 55 -0.12 -3.62 12.61
CA SER A 55 -0.33 -3.88 14.03
C SER A 55 -1.49 -4.84 14.32
N ALA A 56 -2.40 -5.06 13.37
CA ALA A 56 -3.51 -6.01 13.52
C ALA A 56 -3.05 -7.47 13.50
N LYS A 57 -1.79 -7.76 13.11
CA LYS A 57 -1.17 -9.10 13.13
C LYS A 57 -2.04 -10.19 12.52
N LYS A 58 -2.56 -9.90 11.33
CA LYS A 58 -3.27 -10.89 10.50
C LYS A 58 -2.32 -12.04 10.16
N THR A 59 -2.90 -13.23 9.91
CA THR A 59 -2.11 -14.29 9.26
C THR A 59 -1.74 -13.86 7.85
N GLU A 60 -0.70 -14.44 7.25
CA GLU A 60 -0.30 -14.10 5.88
C GLU A 60 -1.45 -14.30 4.88
N GLN A 61 -2.23 -15.38 5.02
CA GLN A 61 -3.37 -15.62 4.13
C GLN A 61 -4.46 -14.55 4.32
N ASP A 62 -4.82 -14.23 5.57
CA ASP A 62 -5.84 -13.20 5.84
C ASP A 62 -5.39 -11.80 5.38
N LEU A 63 -4.08 -11.52 5.46
CA LEU A 63 -3.51 -10.27 4.99
C LEU A 63 -3.55 -10.21 3.46
N GLN A 64 -3.16 -11.29 2.78
CA GLN A 64 -3.22 -11.39 1.33
C GLN A 64 -4.66 -11.21 0.82
N ASP A 65 -5.61 -11.94 1.39
CA ASP A 65 -7.02 -11.87 1.00
C ASP A 65 -7.56 -10.45 1.21
N PHE A 66 -7.21 -9.82 2.32
CA PHE A 66 -7.59 -8.44 2.61
C PHE A 66 -7.01 -7.43 1.60
N LEU A 67 -5.71 -7.53 1.28
CA LEU A 67 -5.05 -6.61 0.36
C LEU A 67 -5.59 -6.76 -1.07
N LEU A 68 -5.74 -7.99 -1.55
CA LEU A 68 -6.12 -8.27 -2.93
C LEU A 68 -7.63 -8.17 -3.16
N SER A 69 -8.45 -8.66 -2.23
CA SER A 69 -9.91 -8.74 -2.41
C SER A 69 -10.66 -7.58 -1.75
N ASP A 70 -10.34 -7.23 -0.51
CA ASP A 70 -11.12 -6.23 0.24
C ASP A 70 -10.67 -4.79 -0.05
N ILE A 71 -9.36 -4.58 -0.13
CA ILE A 71 -8.76 -3.30 -0.54
C ILE A 71 -8.84 -3.14 -2.05
N GLY A 72 -8.48 -4.19 -2.82
CA GLY A 72 -8.50 -4.18 -4.28
C GLY A 72 -7.14 -3.82 -4.90
N CYS A 73 -6.04 -4.15 -4.22
CA CYS A 73 -4.70 -3.96 -4.74
C CYS A 73 -4.38 -4.99 -5.83
N TYR A 74 -3.98 -4.55 -7.03
CA TYR A 74 -3.57 -5.45 -8.13
C TYR A 74 -2.09 -5.81 -8.10
N TYR A 75 -1.31 -5.23 -7.18
CA TYR A 75 0.06 -5.65 -6.97
C TYR A 75 0.11 -6.96 -6.19
N TYR A 76 0.48 -8.04 -6.87
CA TYR A 76 0.72 -9.34 -6.24
C TYR A 76 2.12 -9.38 -5.62
N TYR A 77 2.24 -8.80 -4.42
CA TYR A 77 3.48 -8.72 -3.66
C TYR A 77 4.24 -10.05 -3.47
N PRO A 78 3.62 -11.25 -3.42
CA PRO A 78 4.37 -12.50 -3.25
C PRO A 78 5.35 -12.83 -4.38
N ASN A 79 5.26 -12.14 -5.52
CA ASN A 79 6.24 -12.29 -6.60
C ASN A 79 7.63 -11.70 -6.23
N GLU A 80 7.68 -10.73 -5.32
CA GLU A 80 8.90 -9.98 -4.98
C GLU A 80 9.22 -10.01 -3.48
N TRP A 81 8.24 -10.33 -2.63
CA TRP A 81 8.34 -10.28 -1.17
C TRP A 81 8.04 -11.63 -0.55
N SER A 82 8.69 -11.94 0.57
CA SER A 82 8.49 -13.19 1.31
C SER A 82 7.12 -13.30 1.96
N ASP A 83 6.56 -12.16 2.37
CA ASP A 83 5.30 -12.04 3.11
C ASP A 83 4.79 -10.59 3.01
N GLY A 84 3.50 -10.41 3.28
CA GLY A 84 2.82 -9.11 3.17
C GLY A 84 3.27 -8.12 4.24
N GLU A 85 3.63 -8.59 5.43
CA GLU A 85 4.11 -7.72 6.51
C GLU A 85 5.44 -7.04 6.12
N THR A 86 6.36 -7.79 5.51
CA THR A 86 7.64 -7.25 5.03
C THR A 86 7.41 -6.21 3.93
N TRP A 87 6.51 -6.48 2.98
CA TRP A 87 6.17 -5.52 1.93
C TRP A 87 5.53 -4.24 2.51
N LEU A 88 4.53 -4.36 3.40
CA LEU A 88 3.88 -3.21 4.01
C LEU A 88 4.86 -2.37 4.84
N ASN A 89 5.77 -3.01 5.58
CA ASN A 89 6.80 -2.29 6.33
C ASN A 89 7.77 -1.54 5.41
N HIS A 90 8.11 -2.08 4.24
CA HIS A 90 8.87 -1.36 3.22
C HIS A 90 8.12 -0.10 2.75
N VAL A 91 6.85 -0.23 2.38
CA VAL A 91 6.01 0.91 2.00
C VAL A 91 5.95 1.96 3.12
N ALA A 92 5.76 1.53 4.37
CA ALA A 92 5.74 2.42 5.54
C ALA A 92 7.05 3.22 5.67
N LEU A 93 8.19 2.57 5.50
CA LEU A 93 9.51 3.18 5.59
C LEU A 93 9.71 4.22 4.49
N VAL A 94 9.31 3.91 3.26
CA VAL A 94 9.41 4.83 2.12
C VAL A 94 8.56 6.08 2.36
N LEU A 95 7.31 5.92 2.81
CA LEU A 95 6.43 7.04 3.15
C LEU A 95 6.99 7.89 4.30
N LYS A 96 7.47 7.28 5.37
CA LYS A 96 8.10 8.00 6.50
C LYS A 96 9.26 8.88 6.08
N ASN A 97 10.07 8.41 5.13
CA ASN A 97 11.22 9.18 4.64
C ASN A 97 10.82 10.35 3.73
N ALA A 98 9.60 10.34 3.19
CA ALA A 98 9.08 11.39 2.30
C ALA A 98 8.37 12.53 3.05
N ILE A 99 7.77 12.23 4.23
CA ILE A 99 7.12 13.21 5.11
C ILE A 99 8.21 14.05 5.82
N LYS A 100 8.03 15.38 5.90
CA LYS A 100 9.03 16.32 6.42
C LYS A 100 8.77 16.82 7.83
#